data_AF-A0A699VNC1-F1
#
_entry.id   AF-A0A699VNC1-F1
#
_cell.length_a   1.000
_cell.length_b   1.000
_cell.length_c   1.000
_cell.angle_alpha   90.00
_cell.angle_beta   90.00
_cell.angle_gamma   90.00
#
_symmetry.space_group_name_H-M   'P 1'
#
loop_
_entity.id
_entity.type
_entity.pdbx_description
1 polymer ?
#
loop_
_entity_poly.entity_id
_entity_poly.type
_entity_poly.pdbx_seq_one_letter_code
_entity_poly.pdbx_strand_id
1 'polypeptide(L)'
;HQVLGLARTDAAAQALTAAGAEVHRGDLTDLDSLKRGAAAADGVIHLAYNHDFSQYEAAAATETSAIGAMGSVLAGSDRPLVVTSGFAGFAAGRPATEEDMPAVAVRTSESAALALVPQGVRAMVVRLSASVHDAGDHGFVPYLIGLARQKGEAAYLGEGLNR
;
A
#
# COMPACT_ATOMS: atom_id res chain seq x y z
N HIS A 1 -10.64 -18.71 -2.82
CA HIS A 1 -9.47 -18.46 -1.94
C HIS A 1 -10.01 -18.11 -0.56
N GLN A 2 -9.21 -18.27 0.49
CA GLN A 2 -9.54 -17.86 1.86
C GLN A 2 -8.74 -16.61 2.19
N VAL A 3 -9.36 -15.61 2.81
CA VAL A 3 -8.72 -14.33 3.13
C VAL A 3 -8.61 -14.19 4.64
N LEU A 4 -7.41 -13.92 5.13
CA LEU A 4 -7.14 -13.46 6.49
C LEU A 4 -6.81 -11.96 6.44
N GLY A 5 -7.72 -11.11 6.91
CA GLY A 5 -7.58 -9.66 6.86
C GLY A 5 -7.11 -9.06 8.19
N LEU A 6 -6.13 -8.16 8.15
CA LEU A 6 -5.68 -7.41 9.32
C LEU A 6 -6.72 -6.34 9.71
N ALA A 7 -7.14 -6.32 10.97
CA ALA A 7 -8.01 -5.28 11.52
C ALA A 7 -7.52 -4.73 12.85
N ARG A 8 -7.33 -3.41 12.89
CA ARG A 8 -7.00 -2.65 14.12
C ARG A 8 -8.23 -2.28 14.96
N THR A 9 -9.40 -2.16 14.33
CA THR A 9 -10.65 -1.74 15.01
C THR A 9 -11.75 -2.77 14.84
N ASP A 10 -12.74 -2.73 15.73
CA ASP A 10 -13.90 -3.61 15.68
C ASP A 10 -14.75 -3.36 14.45
N ALA A 11 -14.89 -2.10 14.02
CA ALA A 11 -15.58 -1.76 12.78
C ALA A 11 -14.90 -2.38 11.55
N ALA A 12 -13.56 -2.32 11.48
CA ALA A 12 -12.81 -2.95 10.39
C ALA A 12 -12.93 -4.49 10.43
N ALA A 13 -12.89 -5.09 11.63
CA ALA A 13 -13.08 -6.53 11.81
C ALA A 13 -14.48 -6.98 11.34
N GLN A 14 -15.53 -6.24 11.72
CA GLN A 14 -16.90 -6.51 11.28
C GLN A 14 -17.04 -6.38 9.75
N ALA A 15 -16.41 -5.37 9.14
CA ALA A 15 -16.40 -5.21 7.70
C ALA A 15 -15.73 -6.39 6.97
N LEU A 16 -14.60 -6.89 7.50
CA LEU A 16 -13.94 -8.09 6.97
C LEU A 16 -14.84 -9.33 7.09
N THR A 17 -15.45 -9.55 8.26
CA THR A 17 -16.37 -10.67 8.45
C THR A 17 -17.57 -10.59 7.51
N ALA A 18 -18.16 -9.41 7.35
CA ALA A 18 -19.28 -9.19 6.43
C ALA A 18 -18.88 -9.45 4.95
N ALA A 19 -17.62 -9.21 4.60
CA ALA A 19 -17.05 -9.53 3.29
C ALA A 19 -16.64 -11.01 3.14
N GLY A 20 -16.82 -11.84 4.18
CA GLY A 20 -16.47 -13.27 4.16
C GLY A 20 -14.99 -13.58 4.44
N ALA A 21 -14.23 -12.61 4.95
CA ALA A 21 -12.85 -12.80 5.37
C ALA A 21 -12.74 -13.17 6.85
N GLU A 22 -11.73 -13.95 7.20
CA GLU A 22 -11.29 -14.14 8.57
C GLU A 22 -10.57 -12.90 9.07
N VAL A 23 -10.64 -12.67 10.38
CA VAL A 23 -10.06 -11.48 11.02
C VAL A 23 -8.79 -11.86 11.76
N HIS A 24 -7.70 -11.18 11.42
CA HIS A 24 -6.48 -11.15 12.20
C HIS A 24 -6.37 -9.81 12.92
N ARG A 25 -6.35 -9.82 14.25
CA ARG A 25 -6.28 -8.58 15.04
C ARG A 25 -4.85 -8.06 15.15
N GLY A 26 -4.66 -6.78 14.87
CA GLY A 26 -3.37 -6.10 14.97
C GLY A 26 -3.30 -4.84 14.11
N ASP A 27 -2.12 -4.25 14.06
CA ASP A 27 -1.81 -3.09 13.22
C ASP A 27 -0.36 -3.17 12.71
N LEU A 28 0.08 -2.14 11.98
CA LEU A 28 1.40 -2.10 11.35
C LEU A 28 2.58 -2.01 12.34
N THR A 29 2.32 -1.61 13.58
CA THR A 29 3.33 -1.46 14.63
C THR A 29 3.49 -2.75 15.45
N ASP A 30 2.47 -3.62 15.47
CA ASP A 30 2.53 -4.94 16.09
C ASP A 30 3.21 -5.97 15.18
N LEU A 31 4.55 -5.90 15.11
CA LEU A 31 5.36 -6.75 14.23
C LEU A 31 5.19 -8.25 14.51
N ASP A 32 4.97 -8.64 15.77
CA ASP A 32 4.77 -10.04 16.11
C ASP A 32 3.39 -10.53 15.66
N SER A 33 2.36 -9.68 15.71
CA SER A 33 1.09 -9.98 15.06
C SER A 33 1.23 -10.12 13.55
N LEU A 34 1.94 -9.23 12.88
CA LEU A 34 2.18 -9.35 11.44
C LEU A 34 2.90 -10.66 11.08
N LYS A 35 3.90 -11.07 11.87
CA LYS A 35 4.58 -12.36 11.71
C LYS A 35 3.62 -13.54 11.86
N ARG A 36 2.74 -13.53 12.88
CA ARG A 36 1.72 -14.58 13.06
C ARG A 36 0.76 -14.66 11.88
N GLY A 37 0.30 -13.51 11.38
CA GLY A 37 -0.58 -13.45 10.21
C GLY A 37 0.11 -14.00 8.95
N ALA A 38 1.36 -13.60 8.71
CA ALA A 38 2.15 -14.12 7.59
C ALA A 38 2.44 -15.62 7.72
N ALA A 39 2.67 -16.12 8.94
CA ALA A 39 2.91 -17.54 9.19
C ALA A 39 1.68 -18.40 8.84
N ALA A 40 0.48 -17.88 9.08
CA ALA A 40 -0.80 -18.54 8.83
C ALA A 40 -1.29 -18.47 7.38
N ALA A 41 -0.57 -17.77 6.48
CA ALA A 41 -0.98 -17.56 5.10
C ALA A 41 -0.06 -18.26 4.09
N ASP A 42 -0.63 -18.67 2.96
CA ASP A 42 0.12 -19.20 1.80
C ASP A 42 0.71 -18.09 0.91
N GLY A 43 0.35 -16.83 1.17
CA GLY A 43 0.85 -15.64 0.51
C GLY A 43 0.35 -14.38 1.21
N VAL A 44 1.09 -13.28 1.10
CA VAL A 44 0.80 -12.02 1.77
C VAL A 44 0.68 -10.89 0.75
N ILE A 45 -0.38 -10.08 0.88
CA ILE A 45 -0.54 -8.83 0.13
C ILE A 45 -0.55 -7.68 1.13
N HIS A 46 0.47 -6.82 1.05
CA HIS A 46 0.60 -5.65 1.91
C HIS A 46 0.06 -4.39 1.20
N LEU A 47 -1.11 -3.94 1.69
CA LEU A 47 -1.84 -2.78 1.17
C LEU A 47 -1.90 -1.59 2.15
N ALA A 48 -1.38 -1.78 3.37
CA ALA A 48 -1.61 -0.86 4.47
C ALA A 48 -0.50 0.19 4.59
N TYR A 49 -0.87 1.46 4.63
CA TYR A 49 0.04 2.59 4.83
C TYR A 49 -0.59 3.62 5.78
N ASN A 50 0.21 4.31 6.58
CA ASN A 50 -0.30 5.42 7.39
C ASN A 50 -0.45 6.67 6.51
N HIS A 51 -1.70 7.13 6.33
CA HIS A 51 -2.04 8.28 5.48
C HIS A 51 -2.03 9.62 6.23
N ASP A 52 -1.50 9.68 7.46
CA ASP A 52 -1.13 10.95 8.07
C ASP A 52 0.12 11.52 7.37
N PHE A 53 -0.11 12.29 6.32
CA PHE A 53 0.93 12.88 5.49
C PHE A 53 1.77 13.95 6.21
N SER A 54 1.39 14.36 7.44
CA SER A 54 2.26 15.18 8.29
C SER A 54 3.41 14.37 8.91
N GLN A 55 3.32 13.04 8.90
CA GLN A 55 4.25 12.11 9.52
C GLN A 55 4.88 11.14 8.50
N TYR A 56 5.26 11.67 7.34
CA TYR A 56 5.66 10.86 6.19
C TYR A 56 6.85 9.91 6.48
N GLU A 57 7.90 10.42 7.15
CA GLU A 57 9.09 9.63 7.50
C GLU A 57 8.74 8.50 8.48
N ALA A 58 7.92 8.78 9.49
CA ALA A 58 7.47 7.78 10.46
C ALA A 58 6.57 6.72 9.81
N ALA A 59 5.72 7.11 8.86
CA ALA A 59 4.91 6.19 8.07
C ALA A 59 5.79 5.25 7.22
N ALA A 60 6.81 5.79 6.56
CA ALA A 60 7.77 5.00 5.77
C ALA A 60 8.59 4.03 6.65
N ALA A 61 9.06 4.49 7.83
CA ALA A 61 9.77 3.63 8.77
C ALA A 61 8.88 2.48 9.27
N THR A 62 7.64 2.79 9.67
CA THR A 62 6.65 1.80 10.12
C THR A 62 6.37 0.76 9.02
N GLU A 63 6.13 1.22 7.80
CA GLU A 63 5.92 0.33 6.65
C GLU A 63 7.14 -0.55 6.38
N THR A 64 8.34 0.01 6.44
CA THR A 64 9.59 -0.74 6.24
C THR A 64 9.73 -1.86 7.28
N SER A 65 9.48 -1.56 8.56
CA SER A 65 9.49 -2.57 9.63
C SER A 65 8.41 -3.63 9.44
N ALA A 66 7.20 -3.24 9.04
CA ALA A 66 6.10 -4.17 8.76
C ALA A 66 6.41 -5.13 7.62
N ILE A 67 6.91 -4.62 6.49
CA ILE A 67 7.33 -5.42 5.33
C ILE A 67 8.45 -6.39 5.74
N GLY A 68 9.45 -5.90 6.48
CA GLY A 68 10.54 -6.74 6.99
C GLY A 68 10.05 -7.87 7.91
N ALA A 69 9.12 -7.57 8.82
CA ALA A 69 8.57 -8.55 9.73
C ALA A 69 7.81 -9.67 9.00
N MET A 70 6.90 -9.32 8.07
CA MET A 70 6.20 -10.31 7.25
C MET A 70 7.18 -11.08 6.36
N GLY A 71 8.11 -10.38 5.71
CA GLY A 71 9.14 -10.97 4.85
C GLY A 71 10.01 -12.01 5.55
N SER A 72 10.42 -11.74 6.80
CA SER A 72 11.25 -12.66 7.59
C SER A 72 10.60 -14.04 7.80
N VAL A 73 9.27 -14.11 7.83
CA VAL A 73 8.52 -15.36 8.00
C VAL A 73 8.42 -16.13 6.68
N LEU A 74 8.47 -15.42 5.55
CA LEU A 74 8.34 -15.98 4.21
C LEU A 74 9.69 -16.38 3.61
N ALA A 75 10.80 -15.92 4.19
CA ALA A 75 12.16 -16.19 3.74
C ALA A 75 12.43 -17.70 3.61
N GLY A 76 12.97 -18.11 2.46
CA GLY A 76 13.27 -19.51 2.16
C GLY A 76 12.06 -20.38 1.81
N SER A 77 10.86 -19.80 1.72
CA SER A 77 9.65 -20.49 1.23
C SER A 77 9.20 -19.97 -0.14
N ASP A 78 8.35 -20.72 -0.84
CA ASP A 78 7.77 -20.31 -2.13
C ASP A 78 6.57 -19.35 -2.02
N ARG A 79 6.20 -18.98 -0.78
CA ARG A 79 5.02 -18.14 -0.50
C ARG A 79 5.28 -16.69 -0.92
N PRO A 80 4.43 -16.08 -1.76
CA PRO A 80 4.64 -14.73 -2.25
C PRO A 80 4.44 -13.65 -1.19
N LEU A 81 5.23 -12.59 -1.29
CA LEU A 81 4.97 -11.30 -0.66
C LEU A 81 4.72 -10.25 -1.76
N VAL A 82 3.48 -9.79 -1.90
CA VAL A 82 3.11 -8.68 -2.79
C VAL A 82 3.05 -7.39 -1.97
N VAL A 83 3.78 -6.37 -2.37
CA VAL A 83 3.76 -5.03 -1.75
C VAL A 83 3.25 -4.01 -2.75
N THR A 84 2.37 -3.11 -2.32
CA THR A 84 1.96 -1.97 -3.15
C THR A 84 2.83 -0.74 -2.91
N SER A 85 3.42 -0.19 -3.97
CA SER A 85 4.12 1.10 -3.99
C SER A 85 3.31 2.14 -4.77
N GLY A 86 3.79 3.40 -4.81
CA GLY A 86 3.15 4.47 -5.59
C GLY A 86 3.88 4.76 -6.89
N PHE A 87 3.14 5.12 -7.95
CA PHE A 87 3.68 5.50 -9.26
C PHE A 87 4.14 6.97 -9.38
N ALA A 88 3.89 7.80 -8.36
CA ALA A 88 4.32 9.20 -8.39
C ALA A 88 5.85 9.32 -8.49
N GLY A 89 6.32 10.18 -9.39
CA GLY A 89 7.76 10.44 -9.58
C GLY A 89 8.46 9.56 -10.62
N PHE A 90 7.73 8.71 -11.34
CA PHE A 90 8.25 7.90 -12.44
C PHE A 90 8.03 8.56 -13.81
N ALA A 91 9.03 8.41 -14.69
CA ALA A 91 8.99 8.63 -16.14
C ALA A 91 8.10 9.78 -16.66
N ALA A 92 8.31 11.00 -16.15
CA ALA A 92 7.55 12.16 -16.62
C ALA A 92 7.70 12.37 -18.14
N GLY A 93 6.58 12.44 -18.86
CA GLY A 93 6.54 12.74 -20.30
C GLY A 93 6.68 11.53 -21.24
N ARG A 94 6.73 10.29 -20.73
CA ARG A 94 6.69 9.06 -21.54
C ARG A 94 5.99 7.91 -20.80
N PRO A 95 5.55 6.84 -21.50
CA PRO A 95 5.16 5.61 -20.82
C PRO A 95 6.30 5.10 -19.92
N ALA A 96 5.93 4.70 -18.70
CA ALA A 96 6.84 4.09 -17.75
C ALA A 96 6.95 2.58 -17.96
N THR A 97 8.07 2.01 -17.53
CA THR A 97 8.28 0.56 -17.40
C THR A 97 8.68 0.19 -15.97
N GLU A 98 8.66 -1.09 -15.64
CA GLU A 98 9.10 -1.62 -14.35
C GLU A 98 10.61 -1.37 -14.11
N GLU A 99 11.38 -1.15 -15.17
CA GLU A 99 12.81 -0.81 -15.10
C GLU A 99 13.06 0.65 -14.70
N ASP A 100 12.05 1.50 -14.79
CA ASP A 100 12.18 2.89 -14.38
C ASP A 100 12.37 3.02 -12.87
N MET A 101 13.21 3.97 -12.48
CA MET A 101 13.45 4.36 -11.10
C MET A 101 12.83 5.72 -10.83
N PRO A 102 12.28 5.95 -9.62
CA PRO A 102 11.70 7.24 -9.31
C PRO A 102 12.81 8.28 -9.15
N ALA A 103 12.58 9.50 -9.65
CA ALA A 103 13.51 10.61 -9.43
C ALA A 103 13.61 11.00 -7.94
N VAL A 104 12.53 10.82 -7.19
CA VAL A 104 12.45 10.99 -5.74
C VAL A 104 11.71 9.80 -5.14
N ALA A 105 12.39 9.00 -4.32
CA ALA A 105 11.78 7.88 -3.62
C ALA A 105 11.04 8.40 -2.38
N VAL A 106 9.79 8.83 -2.56
CA VAL A 106 8.98 9.31 -1.44
C VAL A 106 8.59 8.13 -0.55
N ARG A 107 8.12 7.00 -1.11
CA ARG A 107 7.78 5.78 -0.37
C ARG A 107 8.92 4.75 -0.40
N THR A 108 9.13 4.05 0.72
CA THR A 108 10.16 3.01 0.87
C THR A 108 9.63 1.59 0.66
N SER A 109 8.34 1.41 0.34
CA SER A 109 7.69 0.10 0.23
C SER A 109 8.38 -0.81 -0.81
N GLU A 110 8.68 -0.26 -1.98
CA GLU A 110 9.34 -0.99 -3.07
C GLU A 110 10.76 -1.41 -2.70
N SER A 111 11.58 -0.48 -2.19
CA SER A 111 12.95 -0.79 -1.78
C SER A 111 13.00 -1.77 -0.59
N ALA A 112 12.08 -1.63 0.37
CA ALA A 112 11.95 -2.55 1.49
C ALA A 112 11.59 -3.98 1.04
N ALA A 113 10.68 -4.11 0.08
CA ALA A 113 10.31 -5.42 -0.49
C ALA A 113 11.48 -6.05 -1.27
N LEU A 114 12.14 -5.27 -2.13
CA LEU A 114 13.26 -5.75 -2.95
C LEU A 114 14.49 -6.13 -2.12
N ALA A 115 14.73 -5.46 -0.99
CA ALA A 115 15.81 -5.81 -0.06
C ALA A 115 15.65 -7.20 0.59
N LEU A 116 14.46 -7.81 0.51
CA LEU A 116 14.18 -9.16 1.01
C LEU A 116 14.48 -10.25 -0.04
N VAL A 117 14.60 -9.90 -1.32
CA VAL A 117 14.86 -10.88 -2.40
C VAL A 117 16.16 -11.65 -2.17
N PRO A 118 17.31 -11.01 -1.82
CA PRO A 118 18.54 -11.72 -1.50
C PRO A 118 18.43 -12.64 -0.27
N GLN A 119 17.42 -12.44 0.57
CA GLN A 119 17.15 -13.24 1.76
C GLN A 119 16.24 -14.46 1.46
N GLY A 120 15.94 -14.70 0.17
CA GLY A 120 15.12 -15.82 -0.26
C GLY A 120 13.62 -15.57 -0.14
N VAL A 121 13.16 -14.32 -0.09
CA VAL A 121 11.74 -13.98 -0.16
C VAL A 121 11.29 -13.83 -1.60
N ARG A 122 10.18 -14.48 -1.98
CA ARG A 122 9.51 -14.28 -3.28
C ARG A 122 8.71 -12.97 -3.29
N ALA A 123 9.41 -11.85 -3.31
CA ALA A 123 8.82 -10.51 -3.28
C ALA A 123 8.40 -10.03 -4.67
N MET A 124 7.24 -9.36 -4.75
CA MET A 124 6.70 -8.70 -5.94
C MET A 124 6.18 -7.32 -5.54
N VAL A 125 6.30 -6.35 -6.45
CA VAL A 125 5.85 -4.98 -6.20
C VAL A 125 4.83 -4.58 -7.25
N VAL A 126 3.71 -4.02 -6.80
CA VAL A 126 2.68 -3.44 -7.66
C VAL A 126 2.70 -1.92 -7.46
N ARG A 127 3.15 -1.18 -8.48
CA ARG A 127 3.12 0.28 -8.49
C ARG A 127 1.69 0.75 -8.79
N LEU A 128 0.99 1.23 -7.77
CA LEU A 128 -0.36 1.76 -7.92
C LEU A 128 -0.32 3.10 -8.66
N SER A 129 -1.30 3.33 -9.56
CA SER A 129 -1.50 4.62 -10.22
C SER A 129 -1.55 5.76 -9.22
N ALA A 130 -1.17 6.97 -9.64
CA ALA A 130 -1.15 8.15 -8.77
C ALA A 130 -2.51 8.44 -8.11
N SER A 131 -3.61 8.00 -8.72
CA SER A 131 -4.94 7.94 -8.12
C SER A 131 -5.61 6.61 -8.48
N VAL A 132 -5.94 5.81 -7.47
CA VAL A 132 -6.85 4.67 -7.57
C VAL A 132 -8.11 5.08 -6.80
N HIS A 133 -9.25 5.12 -7.49
CA HIS A 133 -10.50 5.66 -6.93
C HIS A 133 -11.71 4.91 -7.47
N ASP A 134 -12.81 4.96 -6.72
CA ASP A 134 -14.11 4.41 -7.11
C ASP A 134 -15.25 5.19 -6.45
N ALA A 135 -16.49 4.86 -6.78
CA ALA A 135 -17.67 5.35 -6.09
C ALA A 135 -17.61 5.03 -4.59
N GLY A 136 -17.80 6.05 -3.75
CA GLY A 136 -17.74 5.91 -2.29
C GLY A 136 -16.33 6.02 -1.69
N ASP A 137 -15.31 6.31 -2.51
CA ASP A 137 -13.96 6.63 -2.03
C ASP A 137 -13.95 7.94 -1.21
N HIS A 138 -12.87 8.15 -0.46
CA HIS A 138 -12.61 9.27 0.43
C HIS A 138 -11.24 9.94 0.17
N GLY A 139 -10.51 9.49 -0.86
CA GLY A 139 -9.22 10.02 -1.25
C GLY A 139 -9.26 11.29 -2.10
N PHE A 140 -8.27 11.42 -2.98
CA PHE A 140 -8.00 12.63 -3.76
C PHE A 140 -9.14 13.05 -4.70
N VAL A 141 -9.72 12.11 -5.45
CA VAL A 141 -10.78 12.41 -6.41
C VAL A 141 -12.08 12.90 -5.74
N PRO A 142 -12.60 12.23 -4.70
CA PRO A 142 -13.72 12.76 -3.89
C PRO A 142 -13.46 14.15 -3.31
N TYR A 143 -12.24 14.42 -2.85
CA TYR A 143 -11.85 15.75 -2.35
C TYR A 143 -11.98 16.83 -3.44
N LEU A 144 -11.46 16.58 -4.64
CA LEU A 144 -11.59 17.52 -5.76
C LEU A 144 -13.05 17.74 -6.17
N ILE A 145 -13.86 16.68 -6.20
CA ILE A 145 -15.31 16.78 -6.48
C ILE A 145 -16.00 17.65 -5.42
N GLY A 146 -15.68 17.45 -4.14
CA GLY A 146 -16.21 18.23 -3.03
C GLY A 146 -15.86 19.71 -3.15
N LEU A 147 -14.60 20.01 -3.44
CA LEU A 147 -14.12 21.38 -3.63
C LEU A 147 -14.83 22.05 -4.82
N ALA A 148 -14.96 21.35 -5.94
CA ALA A 148 -15.64 21.88 -7.12
C ALA A 148 -17.12 22.20 -6.85
N ARG A 149 -17.83 21.32 -6.13
CA ARG A 149 -19.21 21.58 -5.70
C ARG A 149 -19.31 22.78 -4.77
N GLN A 150 -18.36 22.93 -3.84
CA GLN A 150 -18.35 24.04 -2.89
C GLN A 150 -18.07 25.38 -3.59
N LYS A 151 -17.15 25.40 -4.55
CA LYS A 151 -16.72 26.63 -5.23
C LYS A 151 -17.54 26.98 -6.47
N GLY A 152 -18.24 25.99 -7.04
CA GLY A 152 -18.97 26.13 -8.30
C GLY A 152 -18.07 26.04 -9.54
N GLU A 153 -16.78 25.76 -9.37
CA GLU A 153 -15.78 25.69 -10.43
C GLU A 153 -14.75 24.59 -10.13
N ALA A 154 -14.21 23.96 -11.17
CA ALA A 154 -13.14 22.96 -11.05
C ALA A 154 -11.81 23.57 -11.48
N ALA A 155 -10.89 23.75 -10.53
CA ALA A 155 -9.56 24.26 -10.81
C ALA A 155 -8.63 23.15 -11.32
N TYR A 156 -7.73 23.51 -12.23
CA TYR A 156 -6.66 22.66 -12.72
C TYR A 156 -5.36 23.46 -12.84
N LEU A 157 -4.22 22.76 -12.76
CA LEU A 157 -2.91 23.38 -12.96
C LEU A 157 -2.59 23.49 -14.46
N GLY A 158 -2.02 24.64 -14.85
CA GLY A 158 -1.63 24.90 -16.23
C GLY A 158 -2.82 24.83 -17.19
N GLU A 159 -2.69 24.03 -18.25
CA GLU A 159 -3.74 23.81 -19.26
C GLU A 159 -4.64 22.59 -18.96
N GLY A 160 -4.39 21.86 -17.87
CA GLY A 160 -5.20 20.68 -17.50
C GLY A 160 -5.01 19.47 -18.41
N LEU A 161 -3.98 19.47 -19.26
CA LEU A 161 -3.66 18.40 -20.22
C LEU A 161 -2.88 17.23 -19.62
N ASN A 162 -2.99 17.00 -18.31
CA ASN A 162 -2.31 15.89 -17.64
C ASN A 162 -2.80 14.55 -18.23
N ARG A 163 -1.86 13.64 -18.48
CA ARG A 163 -2.11 12.31 -19.07
C ARG A 163 -1.41 11.23 -18.25
#